data_AF-A0A2Z3GM86-F1
#
_entry.id   AF-A0A2Z3GM86-F1
#
_cell.length_a   1.000
_cell.length_b   1.000
_cell.length_c   1.000
_cell.angle_alpha   90.00
_cell.angle_beta   90.00
_cell.angle_gamma   90.00
#
_symmetry.space_group_name_H-M   'P 1'
#
loop_
_entity.id
_entity.type
_entity.pdbx_description
1 polymer ?
#
loop_
_entity_poly.entity_id
_entity_poly.type
_entity_poly.pdbx_seq_one_letter_code
_entity_poly.pdbx_strand_id
1 'polypeptide(L)'
;MKKISLFLALGLAAAGSWAFYPKTTAAPRGYLMLIGSGRPGTESSVPELTTIQPDGQRQVQLLPAVKSSSERSSTDAAVGLHRAELLRLNALYAQGWRLVSTAQSTVGTGATTETIYLLERK
;
A
#
# COMPACT_ATOMS: atom_id res chain seq x y z
N MET A 1 -20.83 -11.27 -53.82
CA MET A 1 -20.23 -10.24 -52.94
C MET A 1 -20.97 -10.01 -51.62
N LYS A 2 -22.26 -10.38 -51.45
CA LYS A 2 -23.04 -10.15 -50.21
C LYS A 2 -22.57 -10.91 -48.95
N LYS A 3 -21.83 -12.01 -49.10
CA LYS A 3 -21.33 -12.83 -47.97
C LYS A 3 -20.18 -12.14 -47.21
N ILE A 4 -19.36 -11.33 -47.91
CA ILE A 4 -18.20 -10.65 -47.32
C ILE A 4 -18.65 -9.57 -46.33
N SER A 5 -19.71 -8.84 -46.67
CA SER A 5 -20.32 -7.83 -45.80
C SER A 5 -20.85 -8.42 -44.49
N LEU A 6 -21.34 -9.66 -44.54
CA LEU A 6 -21.86 -10.36 -43.36
C LEU A 6 -20.72 -10.77 -42.40
N PHE A 7 -19.60 -11.24 -42.95
CA PHE A 7 -18.41 -11.56 -42.14
C PHE A 7 -17.75 -10.30 -41.54
N LEU A 8 -17.77 -9.19 -42.27
CA LEU A 8 -17.23 -7.92 -41.76
C LEU A 8 -18.07 -7.39 -40.57
N ALA A 9 -19.39 -7.44 -40.69
CA ALA A 9 -20.30 -7.04 -39.62
C ALA A 9 -20.17 -7.94 -38.38
N LEU A 10 -19.99 -9.25 -38.57
CA LEU A 10 -19.79 -10.19 -37.47
C LEU A 10 -18.45 -9.98 -36.75
N GLY A 11 -17.39 -9.66 -37.49
CA GLY A 11 -16.09 -9.32 -36.92
C GLY A 11 -16.10 -8.04 -36.08
N LEU A 12 -16.80 -7.01 -36.55
CA LEU A 12 -16.99 -5.75 -35.81
C LEU A 12 -17.82 -5.94 -34.54
N ALA A 13 -18.86 -6.78 -34.58
CA ALA A 13 -19.66 -7.11 -33.39
C ALA A 13 -18.85 -7.89 -32.34
N ALA A 14 -18.00 -8.84 -32.76
CA ALA A 14 -17.13 -9.59 -31.86
C ALA A 14 -16.04 -8.71 -31.23
N ALA A 15 -15.42 -7.82 -32.02
CA ALA A 15 -14.40 -6.89 -31.52
C ALA A 15 -15.00 -5.81 -30.60
N GLY A 16 -16.18 -5.28 -30.93
CA GLY A 16 -16.92 -4.35 -30.08
C GLY A 16 -17.34 -4.99 -28.75
N SER A 17 -17.73 -6.27 -28.77
CA SER A 17 -18.08 -7.00 -27.55
C SER A 17 -16.89 -7.10 -26.58
N TRP A 18 -15.66 -7.20 -27.06
CA TRP A 18 -14.45 -7.18 -26.21
C TRP A 18 -14.10 -5.80 -25.66
N ALA A 19 -14.48 -4.71 -26.32
CA ALA A 19 -14.27 -3.35 -25.83
C ALA A 19 -15.24 -2.95 -24.71
N PHE A 20 -16.43 -3.56 -24.68
CA PHE A 20 -17.48 -3.32 -23.69
C PHE A 20 -17.65 -4.45 -22.68
N TYR A 21 -16.86 -5.51 -22.75
CA TYR A 21 -16.74 -6.43 -21.62
C TYR A 21 -16.24 -5.59 -20.45
N PRO A 22 -17.00 -5.48 -19.34
CA PRO A 22 -16.48 -4.86 -18.16
C PRO A 22 -15.24 -5.67 -17.81
N LYS A 23 -14.06 -5.05 -17.93
CA LYS A 23 -12.90 -5.53 -17.21
C LYS A 23 -13.33 -5.44 -15.77
N THR A 24 -13.84 -6.53 -15.22
CA THR A 24 -14.00 -6.72 -13.78
C THR A 24 -12.60 -6.75 -13.19
N THR A 25 -11.93 -5.60 -13.21
CA THR A 25 -11.06 -5.19 -12.14
C THR A 25 -12.00 -4.88 -10.98
N ALA A 26 -12.66 -5.92 -10.45
CA ALA A 26 -13.28 -5.81 -9.15
C ALA A 26 -12.14 -5.32 -8.25
N ALA A 27 -12.25 -4.09 -7.74
CA ALA A 27 -11.28 -3.57 -6.78
C ALA A 27 -11.10 -4.67 -5.74
N PRO A 28 -9.88 -5.15 -5.48
CA PRO A 28 -9.67 -6.35 -4.69
C PRO A 28 -10.40 -6.19 -3.36
N ARG A 29 -11.47 -6.97 -3.19
CA ARG A 29 -12.25 -7.01 -1.95
C ARG A 29 -11.34 -7.66 -0.92
N GLY A 30 -10.97 -6.91 0.11
CA GLY A 30 -10.09 -7.42 1.15
C GLY A 30 -9.51 -6.30 1.98
N TYR A 31 -8.58 -6.69 2.84
CA TYR A 31 -7.88 -5.78 3.73
C TYR A 31 -6.53 -5.40 3.15
N LEU A 32 -6.16 -4.14 3.36
CA LEU A 32 -4.83 -3.61 3.11
C LEU A 32 -4.17 -3.40 4.47
N MET A 33 -2.91 -3.82 4.59
CA MET A 33 -2.12 -3.58 5.80
C MET A 33 -1.05 -2.55 5.51
N LEU A 34 -0.96 -1.52 6.34
CA LEU A 34 0.14 -0.56 6.35
C LEU A 34 0.90 -0.75 7.66
N ILE A 35 2.21 -0.97 7.58
CA ILE A 35 3.08 -1.19 8.73
C ILE A 35 4.16 -0.12 8.69
N GLY A 36 4.26 0.70 9.72
CA GLY A 36 5.42 1.54 9.95
C GLY A 36 6.34 0.88 10.97
N SER A 37 7.62 0.75 10.62
CA SER A 37 8.61 0.16 11.50
C SER A 37 9.93 0.92 11.43
N GLY A 38 10.62 1.04 12.55
CA GLY A 38 11.96 1.62 12.61
C GLY A 38 12.99 0.53 12.76
N ARG A 39 13.74 0.16 11.71
CA ARG A 39 14.79 -0.86 11.86
C ARG A 39 15.95 -0.30 12.70
N PRO A 40 16.28 -0.91 13.85
CA PRO A 40 17.47 -0.54 14.59
C PRO A 40 18.71 -0.94 13.78
N GLY A 41 19.57 0.03 13.49
CA GLY A 41 20.94 -0.21 13.02
C GLY A 41 21.93 0.25 14.10
N THR A 42 23.15 -0.26 14.04
CA THR A 42 24.21 0.03 15.04
C THR A 42 24.60 1.52 15.11
N GLU A 43 24.43 2.27 14.03
CA GLU A 43 24.77 3.71 13.96
C GLU A 43 23.61 4.61 13.48
N SER A 44 22.56 4.02 12.90
CA SER A 44 21.43 4.73 12.33
C SER A 44 20.18 3.85 12.34
N SER A 45 19.03 4.43 12.67
CA SER A 45 17.74 3.78 12.42
C SER A 45 17.28 4.09 11.00
N VAL A 46 16.80 3.08 10.27
CA VAL A 46 16.18 3.27 8.96
C VAL A 46 14.68 3.00 9.10
N PRO A 47 13.85 4.06 9.18
CA PRO A 47 12.41 3.88 9.19
C PRO A 47 11.93 3.37 7.83
N GLU A 48 10.95 2.49 7.83
CA GLU A 48 10.33 1.93 6.64
C GLU A 48 8.81 1.87 6.77
N LEU A 49 8.13 2.08 5.64
CA LEU A 49 6.70 1.84 5.50
C LEU A 49 6.50 0.63 4.60
N THR A 50 5.86 -0.40 5.12
CA THR A 50 5.46 -1.57 4.34
C THR A 50 3.96 -1.50 4.08
N THR A 51 3.55 -1.52 2.82
CA THR A 51 2.15 -1.72 2.41
C THR A 51 1.99 -3.15 1.90
N ILE A 52 1.05 -3.91 2.45
CA ILE A 52 0.64 -5.22 1.97
C ILE A 52 -0.75 -5.06 1.36
N GLN A 53 -0.83 -5.26 0.06
CA GLN A 53 -2.07 -5.18 -0.72
C GLN A 53 -2.95 -6.42 -0.46
N PRO A 54 -4.26 -6.38 -0.79
CA PRO A 54 -5.15 -7.53 -0.56
C PRO A 54 -4.78 -8.78 -1.39
N ASP A 55 -4.02 -8.61 -2.48
CA ASP A 55 -3.47 -9.71 -3.28
C ASP A 55 -2.18 -10.31 -2.67
N GLY A 56 -1.76 -9.82 -1.50
CA GLY A 56 -0.54 -10.23 -0.81
C GLY A 56 0.72 -9.53 -1.33
N GLN A 57 0.64 -8.64 -2.33
CA GLN A 57 1.80 -7.93 -2.83
C GLN A 57 2.34 -6.96 -1.78
N ARG A 58 3.64 -7.09 -1.50
CA ARG A 58 4.35 -6.27 -0.53
C ARG A 58 5.10 -5.15 -1.25
N GLN A 59 4.81 -3.92 -0.86
CA GLN A 59 5.56 -2.73 -1.25
C GLN A 59 6.26 -2.14 -0.03
N VAL A 60 7.59 -2.06 -0.07
CA VAL A 60 8.38 -1.43 0.99
C VAL A 60 8.88 -0.08 0.50
N GLN A 61 8.64 0.96 1.29
CA GLN A 61 9.14 2.30 1.10
C GLN A 61 10.11 2.63 2.23
N LEU A 62 11.39 2.70 1.91
CA LEU A 62 12.40 3.17 2.85
C LEU A 62 12.27 4.68 3.02
N LEU A 63 12.29 5.13 4.27
CA LEU A 63 12.34 6.55 4.62
C LEU A 63 13.80 6.97 4.85
N PRO A 64 14.10 8.28 4.78
CA PRO A 64 15.46 8.77 5.03
C PRO A 64 16.00 8.26 6.37
N ALA A 65 17.22 7.74 6.35
CA ALA A 65 17.89 7.26 7.55
C ALA A 65 18.08 8.41 8.55
N VAL A 66 17.79 8.15 9.82
CA VAL A 66 18.01 9.13 10.89
C VAL A 66 19.21 8.68 11.72
N LYS A 67 20.20 9.57 11.80
CA LYS A 67 21.40 9.34 12.59
C LYS A 67 21.03 9.32 14.07
N SER A 68 21.22 8.18 14.72
CA SER A 68 20.78 7.95 16.11
C SER A 68 21.84 8.44 17.12
N SER A 69 22.35 9.66 16.95
CA SER A 69 23.45 10.17 17.78
C SER A 69 23.00 10.76 19.13
N SER A 70 21.69 10.89 19.38
CA SER A 70 21.12 11.45 20.61
C SER A 70 19.67 11.00 20.86
N GLU A 71 19.19 11.08 22.11
CA GLU A 71 17.78 10.82 22.45
C GLU A 71 16.81 11.70 21.64
N ARG A 72 17.17 12.99 21.45
CA ARG A 72 16.42 13.94 20.63
C ARG A 72 16.28 13.47 19.19
N SER A 73 17.36 12.98 18.57
CA SER A 73 17.31 12.42 17.21
C SER A 73 16.44 11.15 17.11
N SER A 74 16.32 10.36 18.18
CA SER A 74 15.42 9.19 18.19
C SER A 74 13.94 9.61 18.24
N THR A 75 13.62 10.66 19.01
CA THR A 75 12.27 11.23 19.09
C THR A 75 11.87 11.85 17.75
N ASP A 76 12.79 12.60 17.13
CA ASP A 76 12.57 13.19 15.81
C ASP A 76 12.36 12.12 14.73
N ALA A 77 13.09 11.00 14.82
CA ALA A 77 12.90 9.85 13.92
C ALA A 77 11.50 9.23 14.08
N ALA A 78 11.04 9.03 15.33
CA ALA A 78 9.71 8.50 15.61
C ALA A 78 8.60 9.44 15.09
N VAL A 79 8.73 10.75 15.34
CA VAL A 79 7.80 11.76 14.81
C VAL A 79 7.82 11.77 13.28
N GLY A 80 9.00 11.65 12.67
CA GLY A 80 9.16 11.55 11.22
C GLY A 80 8.46 10.32 10.62
N LEU A 81 8.59 9.17 11.27
CA LEU A 81 7.88 7.94 10.89
C LEU A 81 6.36 8.13 10.98
N HIS A 82 5.85 8.62 12.11
CA HIS A 82 4.42 8.86 12.28
C HIS A 82 3.85 9.86 11.29
N ARG A 83 4.62 10.90 10.93
CA ARG A 83 4.24 11.83 9.86
C ARG A 83 4.14 11.12 8.51
N ALA A 84 5.08 10.24 8.19
CA ALA A 84 5.06 9.50 6.93
C ALA A 84 3.91 8.48 6.89
N GLU A 85 3.62 7.80 7.99
CA GLU A 85 2.44 6.93 8.16
C GLU A 85 1.16 7.72 7.88
N LEU A 86 1.00 8.90 8.49
CA LEU A 86 -0.18 9.75 8.34
C LEU A 86 -0.35 10.26 6.90
N LEU A 87 0.73 10.66 6.23
CA LEU A 87 0.72 11.01 4.81
C LEU A 87 0.27 9.83 3.94
N ARG A 88 0.76 8.62 4.24
CA ARG A 88 0.39 7.42 3.50
C ARG A 88 -1.06 7.03 3.73
N LEU A 89 -1.54 7.10 4.98
CA LEU A 89 -2.94 6.88 5.32
C LEU A 89 -3.85 7.86 4.58
N ASN A 90 -3.52 9.16 4.56
CA ASN A 90 -4.29 10.16 3.82
C ASN A 90 -4.35 9.84 2.31
N ALA A 91 -3.24 9.39 1.72
CA ALA A 91 -3.22 8.96 0.33
C ALA A 91 -4.10 7.71 0.09
N LEU A 92 -4.12 6.77 1.03
CA LEU A 92 -5.00 5.59 0.98
C LEU A 92 -6.48 5.98 1.15
N TYR A 93 -6.79 6.92 2.04
CA TYR A 93 -8.12 7.49 2.20
C TYR A 93 -8.63 8.13 0.90
N ALA A 94 -7.80 8.92 0.22
CA ALA A 94 -8.13 9.50 -1.08
C ALA A 94 -8.39 8.44 -2.17
N GLN A 95 -7.82 7.23 -2.00
CA GLN A 95 -8.05 6.09 -2.88
C GLN A 95 -9.30 5.26 -2.49
N GLY A 96 -10.05 5.64 -1.45
CA GLY A 96 -11.24 4.93 -1.00
C GLY A 96 -10.97 3.83 0.03
N TRP A 97 -9.81 3.81 0.67
CA TRP A 97 -9.55 2.95 1.83
C TRP A 97 -10.03 3.61 3.12
N ARG A 98 -10.47 2.80 4.07
CA ARG A 98 -10.92 3.22 5.40
C ARG A 98 -10.14 2.46 6.45
N LEU A 99 -9.59 3.16 7.43
CA LEU A 99 -8.94 2.54 8.58
C LEU A 99 -9.98 1.79 9.42
N VAL A 100 -9.71 0.53 9.75
CA VAL A 100 -10.59 -0.33 10.57
C VAL A 100 -9.94 -0.75 11.88
N SER A 101 -8.60 -0.87 11.91
CA SER A 101 -7.88 -1.27 13.12
C SER A 101 -6.47 -0.70 13.13
N THR A 102 -5.97 -0.52 14.35
CA THR A 102 -4.60 -0.10 14.64
C THR A 102 -4.07 -0.95 15.78
N ALA A 103 -2.86 -1.47 15.62
CA ALA A 103 -2.16 -2.23 16.64
C ALA A 103 -0.70 -1.79 16.71
N GLN A 104 -0.11 -1.88 17.88
CA GLN A 104 1.34 -1.77 18.03
C GLN A 104 1.89 -3.14 18.39
N SER A 105 3.01 -3.49 17.77
CA SER A 105 3.73 -4.73 18.04
C SER A 105 5.18 -4.41 18.27
N THR A 106 5.79 -5.05 19.26
CA THR A 106 7.24 -4.97 19.46
C THR A 106 7.82 -6.31 19.05
N VAL A 107 8.65 -6.31 18.00
CA VAL A 107 9.19 -7.54 17.42
C VAL A 107 10.72 -7.57 17.56
N GLY A 108 11.24 -8.68 18.12
CA GLY A 108 12.68 -9.00 18.19
C GLY A 108 13.44 -8.50 19.43
N THR A 109 14.64 -9.07 19.64
CA THR A 109 15.63 -8.63 20.63
C THR A 109 16.31 -7.35 20.15
N GLY A 110 15.65 -6.21 20.36
CA GLY A 110 16.08 -4.90 19.86
C GLY A 110 15.01 -3.82 19.83
N ALA A 111 13.79 -4.10 20.31
CA ALA A 111 12.67 -3.17 20.44
C ALA A 111 12.36 -2.39 19.15
N THR A 112 12.16 -3.10 18.05
CA THR A 112 11.51 -2.54 16.85
C THR A 112 10.03 -2.39 17.16
N THR A 113 9.60 -1.19 17.55
CA THR A 113 8.16 -0.90 17.66
C THR A 113 7.61 -0.70 16.25
N GLU A 114 6.67 -1.56 15.89
CA GLU A 114 5.91 -1.48 14.66
C GLU A 114 4.51 -0.96 14.96
N THR A 115 4.03 -0.04 14.12
CA THR A 115 2.63 0.36 14.11
C THR A 115 1.96 -0.25 12.90
N ILE A 116 0.94 -1.07 13.15
CA ILE A 116 0.19 -1.82 12.14
C ILE A 116 -1.18 -1.18 11.99
N TYR A 117 -1.52 -0.77 10.78
CA TYR A 117 -2.80 -0.22 10.38
C TYR A 117 -3.48 -1.22 9.44
N LEU A 118 -4.70 -1.62 9.77
CA LEU A 118 -5.54 -2.42 8.89
C LEU A 118 -6.59 -1.51 8.25
N LEU A 119 -6.69 -1.56 6.93
CA LEU A 119 -7.63 -0.78 6.14
C LEU A 119 -8.53 -1.69 5.31
N GLU A 120 -9.76 -1.27 5.11
CA GLU A 120 -10.71 -1.93 4.20
C GLU A 120 -11.16 -0.97 3.10
N ARG A 121 -11.73 -1.49 2.02
CA ARG A 121 -12.29 -0.65 0.95
C ARG A 121 -13.68 -0.13 1.36
N LYS A 122 -13.90 1.19 1.23
CA LYS A 122 -15.19 1.84 1.42
C LYS A 122 -16.13 1.61 0.23
#